data_AF-A2FAJ0-F1
#
_entry.id   AF-A2FAJ0-F1
#
_cell.length_a   1.000
_cell.length_b   1.000
_cell.length_c   1.000
_cell.angle_alpha   90.00
_cell.angle_beta   90.00
_cell.angle_gamma   90.00
#
_symmetry.space_group_name_H-M   'P 1'
#
loop_
_entity.id
_entity.type
_entity.pdbx_description
1 polymer ?
#
loop_
_entity_poly.entity_id
_entity_poly.type
_entity_poly.pdbx_seq_one_letter_code
_entity_poly.pdbx_strand_id
1 'polypeptide(L)'
;MNNMKSVLTKYSPTLRRDFLAILVKLSAKKLQTYTVRNDWRTKTGMLEFLQRNWDRISNFIEQDPAINWFCINYTPLEKIFTDRKFALFIQDSWDVVGRILSRPDVLMVFKYQIPTVLSLLESKIPITIPQIWTQYQASNDLFHVIEMYKNGGVPVSPQDQCEIPRLVTTEEIFYSPDNNYDPNFDNFEIDFTDQNIFDQCLFLDE
;
A
#
# COMPACT_ATOMS: atom_id res chain seq x y z
N MET A 1 -2.23 14.61 -28.72
CA MET A 1 -2.65 13.19 -28.71
C MET A 1 -1.54 12.20 -28.30
N ASN A 2 -0.49 12.60 -27.57
CA ASN A 2 0.66 11.73 -27.25
C ASN A 2 0.98 11.57 -25.75
N ASN A 3 0.01 11.73 -24.83
CA ASN A 3 0.32 11.71 -23.39
C ASN A 3 -0.01 10.39 -22.65
N MET A 4 -0.82 9.49 -23.22
CA MET A 4 -1.17 8.24 -22.52
C MET A 4 0.05 7.33 -22.36
N LYS A 5 0.70 6.99 -23.47
CA LYS A 5 1.80 6.01 -23.46
C LYS A 5 2.96 6.50 -22.60
N SER A 6 3.30 7.79 -22.66
CA SER A 6 4.36 8.41 -21.84
C SER A 6 4.06 8.34 -20.34
N VAL A 7 2.81 8.51 -19.93
CA VAL A 7 2.40 8.33 -18.53
C VAL A 7 2.50 6.86 -18.13
N LEU A 8 1.93 5.96 -18.93
CA LEU A 8 1.93 4.52 -18.62
C LEU A 8 3.35 3.92 -18.59
N THR A 9 4.29 4.44 -19.39
CA THR A 9 5.69 3.99 -19.38
C THR A 9 6.42 4.31 -18.08
N LYS A 10 5.92 5.25 -17.26
CA LYS A 10 6.45 5.50 -15.90
C LYS A 10 6.22 4.30 -14.98
N TYR A 11 5.11 3.58 -15.16
CA TYR A 11 4.72 2.43 -14.34
C TYR A 11 5.18 1.08 -14.92
N SER A 12 5.21 0.97 -16.26
CA SER A 12 5.67 -0.20 -16.99
C SER A 12 6.43 0.23 -18.25
N PRO A 13 7.77 0.30 -18.23
CA PRO A 13 8.57 0.85 -19.33
C PRO A 13 8.32 0.20 -20.69
N THR A 14 8.07 -1.12 -20.71
CA THR A 14 7.81 -1.87 -21.94
C THR A 14 6.31 -2.06 -22.25
N LEU A 15 5.44 -1.46 -21.43
CA LEU A 15 3.99 -1.61 -21.47
C LEU A 15 3.61 -3.09 -21.57
N ARG A 16 3.98 -3.86 -20.56
CA ARG A 16 3.79 -5.31 -20.58
C ARG A 16 2.32 -5.69 -20.72
N ARG A 17 2.10 -6.86 -21.31
CA ARG A 17 0.75 -7.37 -21.55
C ARG A 17 -0.03 -7.54 -20.24
N ASP A 18 0.61 -8.03 -19.18
CA ASP A 18 -0.07 -8.25 -17.89
C ASP A 18 -0.43 -6.94 -17.21
N PHE A 19 0.49 -5.96 -17.19
CA PHE A 19 0.19 -4.59 -16.77
C PHE A 19 -1.05 -4.03 -17.45
N LEU A 20 -1.05 -4.03 -18.79
CA LEU A 20 -2.15 -3.50 -19.59
C LEU A 20 -3.44 -4.28 -19.35
N ALA A 21 -3.36 -5.60 -19.25
CA ALA A 21 -4.53 -6.45 -19.06
C ALA A 21 -5.19 -6.21 -17.70
N ILE A 22 -4.39 -6.04 -16.64
CA ILE A 22 -4.91 -5.72 -15.31
C ILE A 22 -5.50 -4.32 -15.31
N LEU A 23 -4.76 -3.31 -15.81
CA LEU A 23 -5.25 -1.93 -15.84
C LEU A 23 -6.55 -1.80 -16.63
N VAL A 24 -6.68 -2.47 -17.78
CA VAL A 24 -7.93 -2.51 -18.56
C VAL A 24 -9.07 -3.12 -17.73
N LYS A 25 -8.83 -4.24 -17.03
CA LYS A 25 -9.87 -4.89 -16.23
C LYS A 25 -10.31 -4.03 -15.04
N LEU A 26 -9.36 -3.45 -14.31
CA LEU A 26 -9.66 -2.54 -13.19
C LEU A 26 -10.45 -1.33 -13.69
N SER A 27 -9.98 -0.71 -14.78
CA SER A 27 -10.63 0.45 -15.39
C SER A 27 -12.02 0.13 -15.89
N ALA A 28 -12.20 -1.01 -16.58
CA ALA A 28 -13.51 -1.40 -17.10
C ALA A 28 -14.53 -1.65 -15.99
N LYS A 29 -14.09 -2.25 -14.87
CA LYS A 29 -14.92 -2.43 -13.68
C LYS A 29 -15.38 -1.08 -13.14
N LYS A 30 -14.49 -0.09 -13.04
CA LYS A 30 -14.82 1.27 -12.60
C LYS A 30 -15.72 2.03 -13.58
N LEU A 31 -15.53 1.83 -14.88
CA LEU A 31 -16.37 2.42 -15.92
C LEU A 31 -17.75 1.75 -16.02
N GLN A 32 -17.99 0.64 -15.30
CA GLN A 32 -19.18 -0.20 -15.45
C GLN A 32 -19.41 -0.62 -16.91
N THR A 33 -18.31 -0.88 -17.62
CA THR A 33 -18.35 -1.28 -19.03
C THR A 33 -18.05 -2.76 -19.18
N TYR A 34 -18.85 -3.46 -19.96
CA TYR A 34 -18.52 -4.82 -20.38
C TYR A 34 -17.37 -4.78 -21.38
N THR A 35 -16.30 -5.49 -21.08
CA THR A 35 -15.18 -5.62 -22.01
C THR A 35 -15.43 -6.82 -22.92
N VAL A 36 -15.77 -6.56 -24.19
CA VAL A 36 -15.90 -7.64 -25.18
C VAL A 36 -14.53 -8.29 -25.34
N ARG A 37 -14.44 -9.61 -25.14
CA ARG A 37 -13.17 -10.36 -25.06
C ARG A 37 -12.24 -10.11 -26.26
N ASN A 38 -12.80 -9.84 -27.43
CA ASN A 38 -12.04 -9.63 -28.66
C ASN A 38 -11.28 -8.29 -28.66
N ASP A 39 -11.82 -7.27 -27.99
CA ASP A 39 -11.33 -5.88 -28.11
C ASP A 39 -10.06 -5.63 -27.28
N TRP A 40 -9.76 -6.48 -26.29
CA TRP A 40 -8.65 -6.25 -25.35
C TRP A 40 -7.78 -7.48 -25.13
N ARG A 41 -7.91 -8.51 -25.98
CA ARG A 41 -7.03 -9.70 -25.90
C ARG A 41 -5.61 -9.36 -26.38
N THR A 42 -5.47 -8.49 -27.37
CA THR A 42 -4.18 -8.11 -27.98
C THR A 42 -3.60 -6.87 -27.31
N LYS A 43 -2.27 -6.69 -27.36
CA LYS A 43 -1.60 -5.48 -26.83
C LYS A 43 -2.17 -4.22 -27.49
N THR A 44 -2.40 -4.26 -28.80
CA THR A 44 -3.02 -3.17 -29.56
C THR A 44 -4.41 -2.85 -29.05
N GLY A 45 -5.29 -3.86 -28.92
CA GLY A 45 -6.65 -3.66 -28.43
C GLY A 45 -6.72 -3.12 -26.99
N MET A 46 -5.82 -3.58 -26.11
CA MET A 46 -5.69 -2.99 -24.77
C MET A 46 -5.33 -1.52 -24.83
N LEU A 47 -4.38 -1.13 -25.68
CA LEU A 47 -4.00 0.27 -25.85
C LEU A 47 -5.12 1.10 -26.47
N GLU A 48 -5.88 0.57 -27.42
CA GLU A 48 -7.06 1.23 -28.00
C GLU A 48 -8.15 1.46 -26.95
N PHE A 49 -8.43 0.45 -26.12
CA PHE A 49 -9.36 0.59 -25.00
C PHE A 49 -8.93 1.69 -24.04
N LEU A 50 -7.65 1.69 -23.63
CA LEU A 50 -7.12 2.70 -22.72
C LEU A 50 -7.16 4.09 -23.36
N GLN A 51 -6.81 4.21 -24.64
CA GLN A 51 -6.79 5.48 -25.37
C GLN A 51 -8.19 6.08 -25.52
N ARG A 52 -9.19 5.26 -25.81
CA ARG A 52 -10.59 5.68 -25.96
C ARG A 52 -11.19 6.20 -24.65
N ASN A 53 -10.72 5.67 -23.51
CA ASN A 53 -11.25 6.00 -22.19
C ASN A 53 -10.25 6.82 -21.34
N TRP A 54 -9.22 7.39 -21.97
CA TRP A 54 -8.03 7.86 -21.27
C TRP A 54 -8.34 8.89 -20.18
N ASP A 55 -9.20 9.87 -20.46
CA ASP A 55 -9.50 10.95 -19.51
C ASP A 55 -10.10 10.44 -18.19
N ARG A 56 -10.89 9.36 -18.23
CA ARG A 56 -11.43 8.73 -17.02
C ARG A 56 -10.38 7.85 -16.35
N ILE A 57 -9.59 7.14 -17.14
CA ILE A 57 -8.56 6.23 -16.63
C ILE A 57 -7.42 6.98 -15.96
N SER A 58 -6.98 8.12 -16.51
CA SER A 58 -6.00 8.99 -15.85
C SER A 58 -6.52 9.44 -14.48
N ASN A 59 -7.79 9.82 -14.38
CA ASN A 59 -8.40 10.18 -13.10
C ASN A 59 -8.43 8.99 -12.12
N PHE A 60 -8.70 7.78 -12.58
CA PHE A 60 -8.63 6.59 -11.71
C PHE A 60 -7.21 6.30 -11.23
N ILE A 61 -6.20 6.45 -12.09
CA ILE A 61 -4.79 6.26 -11.70
C ILE A 61 -4.39 7.27 -10.60
N GLU A 62 -4.95 8.47 -10.63
CA GLU A 62 -4.63 9.52 -9.65
C GLU A 62 -5.46 9.41 -8.36
N GLN A 63 -6.75 9.08 -8.47
CA GLN A 63 -7.71 9.21 -7.36
C GLN A 63 -8.12 7.87 -6.73
N ASP A 64 -8.05 6.76 -7.47
CA ASP A 64 -8.40 5.46 -6.92
C ASP A 64 -7.16 4.84 -6.24
N PRO A 65 -7.18 4.66 -4.90
CA PRO A 65 -5.99 4.24 -4.17
C PRO A 65 -5.51 2.84 -4.57
N ALA A 66 -6.41 1.93 -4.94
CA ALA A 66 -6.04 0.58 -5.36
C ALA A 66 -5.38 0.57 -6.75
N ILE A 67 -5.95 1.30 -7.71
CA ILE A 67 -5.39 1.43 -9.06
C ILE A 67 -4.05 2.18 -9.00
N ASN A 68 -3.99 3.27 -8.23
CA ASN A 68 -2.76 4.03 -8.01
C ASN A 68 -1.66 3.14 -7.42
N TRP A 69 -1.97 2.42 -6.34
CA TRP A 69 -1.02 1.51 -5.68
C TRP A 69 -0.54 0.40 -6.63
N PHE A 70 -1.45 -0.19 -7.42
CA PHE A 70 -1.08 -1.17 -8.44
C PHE A 70 -0.11 -0.57 -9.46
N CYS A 71 -0.40 0.62 -9.99
CA CYS A 71 0.46 1.28 -10.96
C CYS A 71 1.86 1.58 -10.39
N ILE A 72 1.94 2.14 -9.19
CA ILE A 72 3.21 2.48 -8.53
C ILE A 72 4.04 1.21 -8.24
N ASN A 73 3.40 0.14 -7.79
CA ASN A 73 4.09 -1.08 -7.37
C ASN A 73 4.19 -2.15 -8.47
N TYR A 74 3.70 -1.90 -9.69
CA TYR A 74 3.71 -2.90 -10.76
C TYR A 74 5.11 -3.40 -11.09
N THR A 75 6.06 -2.50 -11.35
CA THR A 75 7.43 -2.89 -11.76
C THR A 75 8.12 -3.79 -10.72
N PRO A 76 8.17 -3.43 -9.42
CA PRO A 76 8.81 -4.30 -8.43
C PRO A 76 8.03 -5.59 -8.13
N LEU A 77 6.70 -5.60 -8.31
CA LEU A 77 5.84 -6.77 -8.04
C LEU A 77 5.38 -7.50 -9.31
N GLU A 78 6.05 -7.26 -10.43
CA GLU A 78 5.62 -7.70 -11.76
C GLU A 78 5.36 -9.20 -11.84
N LYS A 79 6.25 -10.00 -11.24
CA LYS A 79 6.13 -11.46 -11.22
C LYS A 79 4.89 -11.91 -10.46
N ILE A 80 4.54 -11.22 -9.37
CA ILE A 80 3.37 -11.53 -8.55
C ILE A 80 2.08 -11.20 -9.32
N PHE A 81 2.06 -10.07 -10.03
CA PHE A 81 0.93 -9.68 -10.88
C PHE A 81 0.75 -10.51 -12.15
N THR A 82 1.57 -11.55 -12.37
CA THR A 82 1.21 -12.59 -13.34
C THR A 82 -0.05 -13.34 -12.90
N ASP A 83 -0.29 -13.47 -11.60
CA ASP A 83 -1.60 -13.85 -11.07
C ASP A 83 -2.56 -12.66 -11.12
N ARG A 84 -3.26 -12.56 -12.25
CA ARG A 84 -4.26 -11.50 -12.48
C ARG A 84 -5.45 -11.59 -11.54
N LYS A 85 -5.78 -12.77 -10.99
CA LYS A 85 -6.90 -12.90 -10.05
C LYS A 85 -6.53 -12.26 -8.72
N PHE A 86 -5.29 -12.42 -8.29
CA PHE A 86 -4.78 -11.77 -7.08
C PHE A 86 -4.78 -10.23 -7.21
N ALA A 87 -4.37 -9.69 -8.37
CA ALA A 87 -4.46 -8.25 -8.61
C ALA A 87 -5.91 -7.71 -8.51
N LEU A 88 -6.88 -8.45 -9.05
CA LEU A 88 -8.30 -8.09 -8.96
C LEU A 88 -8.83 -8.25 -7.54
N PHE A 89 -8.38 -9.26 -6.80
CA PHE A 89 -8.72 -9.43 -5.38
C PHE A 89 -8.27 -8.23 -4.55
N ILE A 90 -7.05 -7.72 -4.77
CA ILE A 90 -6.54 -6.53 -4.07
C ILE A 90 -7.45 -5.32 -4.33
N GLN A 91 -7.89 -5.10 -5.56
CA GLN A 91 -8.85 -4.04 -5.88
C GLN A 91 -10.17 -4.23 -5.15
N ASP A 92 -10.69 -5.46 -5.15
CA ASP A 92 -12.03 -5.77 -4.65
C ASP A 92 -12.09 -5.75 -3.12
N SER A 93 -10.96 -5.96 -2.47
CA SER A 93 -10.81 -5.98 -1.02
C SER A 93 -10.03 -4.78 -0.48
N TRP A 94 -9.85 -3.73 -1.29
CA TRP A 94 -8.94 -2.63 -0.99
C TRP A 94 -9.22 -1.96 0.35
N ASP A 95 -10.50 -1.79 0.70
CA ASP A 95 -10.91 -1.16 1.97
C ASP A 95 -10.37 -1.89 3.20
N VAL A 96 -10.05 -3.19 3.07
CA VAL A 96 -9.48 -3.97 4.16
C VAL A 96 -7.98 -4.23 3.98
N VAL A 97 -7.56 -4.65 2.79
CA VAL A 97 -6.15 -5.02 2.57
C VAL A 97 -5.26 -3.82 2.24
N GLY A 98 -5.83 -2.71 1.78
CA GLY A 98 -5.09 -1.53 1.33
C GLY A 98 -4.26 -0.91 2.44
N ARG A 99 -4.77 -0.86 3.67
CA ARG A 99 -4.03 -0.40 4.85
C ARG A 99 -2.78 -1.26 5.09
N ILE A 100 -2.91 -2.59 4.98
CA ILE A 100 -1.81 -3.53 5.18
C ILE A 100 -0.78 -3.40 4.05
N LEU A 101 -1.24 -3.47 2.81
CA LEU A 101 -0.38 -3.45 1.62
C LEU A 101 0.29 -2.10 1.35
N SER A 102 -0.19 -1.02 1.96
CA SER A 102 0.44 0.30 1.87
C SER A 102 1.53 0.52 2.91
N ARG A 103 1.65 -0.36 3.92
CA ARG A 103 2.70 -0.22 4.93
C ARG A 103 4.10 -0.49 4.32
N PRO A 104 5.11 0.34 4.62
CA PRO A 104 6.45 0.17 4.04
C PRO A 104 7.12 -1.16 4.39
N ASP A 105 6.93 -1.65 5.61
CA ASP A 105 7.48 -2.92 6.10
C ASP A 105 6.86 -4.13 5.38
N VAL A 106 5.54 -4.14 5.20
CA VAL A 106 4.83 -5.16 4.41
C VAL A 106 5.27 -5.11 2.96
N LEU A 107 5.35 -3.93 2.34
CA LEU A 107 5.85 -3.75 0.98
C LEU A 107 7.28 -4.25 0.81
N MET A 108 8.13 -4.06 1.82
CA MET A 108 9.50 -4.59 1.82
C MET A 108 9.47 -6.11 1.75
N VAL A 109 8.74 -6.79 2.64
CA VAL A 109 8.59 -8.25 2.60
C VAL A 109 8.05 -8.69 1.23
N PHE A 110 7.03 -8.02 0.71
CA PHE A 110 6.41 -8.33 -0.58
C PHE A 110 7.40 -8.26 -1.75
N LYS A 111 8.30 -7.27 -1.76
CA LYS A 111 9.30 -7.03 -2.80
C LYS A 111 10.52 -7.93 -2.69
N TYR A 112 10.99 -8.23 -1.47
CA TYR A 112 12.21 -9.01 -1.27
C TYR A 112 11.95 -10.52 -1.17
N GLN A 113 10.73 -10.93 -0.83
CA GLN A 113 10.34 -12.34 -0.68
C GLN A 113 9.48 -12.85 -1.84
N ILE A 114 9.68 -12.32 -3.06
CA ILE A 114 8.90 -12.71 -4.26
C ILE A 114 8.81 -14.23 -4.45
N PRO A 115 9.90 -15.02 -4.35
CA PRO A 115 9.81 -16.47 -4.54
C PRO A 115 8.86 -17.16 -3.54
N THR A 116 8.93 -16.75 -2.28
CA THR A 116 8.07 -17.26 -1.21
C THR A 116 6.62 -16.87 -1.44
N VAL A 117 6.36 -15.61 -1.80
CA VAL A 117 5.00 -15.13 -2.10
C VAL A 117 4.40 -15.88 -3.30
N LEU A 118 5.16 -16.06 -4.38
CA LEU A 118 4.70 -16.83 -5.53
C LEU A 118 4.37 -18.28 -5.15
N SER A 119 5.23 -18.93 -4.36
CA SER A 119 4.98 -20.29 -3.87
C SER A 119 3.68 -20.35 -3.05
N LEU A 120 3.41 -19.38 -2.19
CA LEU A 120 2.15 -19.31 -1.44
C LEU A 120 0.93 -19.09 -2.35
N LEU A 121 1.03 -18.21 -3.35
CA LEU A 121 -0.06 -17.97 -4.31
C LEU A 121 -0.37 -19.22 -5.15
N GLU A 122 0.66 -19.99 -5.53
CA GLU A 122 0.53 -21.21 -6.33
C GLU A 122 0.12 -22.45 -5.51
N SER A 123 0.37 -22.44 -4.20
CA SER A 123 0.10 -23.56 -3.30
C SER A 123 -1.39 -23.97 -3.23
N LYS A 124 -1.65 -25.22 -2.86
CA LYS A 124 -3.02 -25.68 -2.57
C LYS A 124 -3.38 -25.33 -1.12
N ILE A 125 -4.68 -25.16 -0.86
CA ILE A 125 -5.21 -24.95 0.49
C ILE A 125 -5.14 -26.27 1.29
N PRO A 126 -4.83 -26.26 2.59
CA PRO A 126 -4.49 -25.09 3.42
C PRO A 126 -3.06 -24.61 3.17
N ILE A 127 -2.88 -23.29 3.19
CA ILE A 127 -1.55 -22.69 3.11
C ILE A 127 -0.95 -22.59 4.52
N THR A 128 0.35 -22.84 4.66
CA THR A 128 1.05 -22.75 5.93
C THR A 128 2.00 -21.57 5.92
N ILE A 129 2.04 -20.80 7.01
CA ILE A 129 2.97 -19.69 7.12
C ILE A 129 4.41 -20.21 7.17
N PRO A 130 5.34 -19.66 6.38
CA PRO A 130 6.75 -20.01 6.48
C PRO A 130 7.29 -19.75 7.88
N GLN A 131 8.09 -20.67 8.45
CA GLN A 131 8.64 -20.50 9.80
C GLN A 131 9.47 -19.21 9.97
N ILE A 132 10.16 -18.78 8.92
CA ILE A 132 10.94 -17.53 8.94
C ILE A 132 10.01 -16.31 9.06
N TRP A 133 8.77 -16.41 8.59
CA TRP A 133 7.81 -15.31 8.61
C TRP A 133 7.11 -15.14 9.95
N THR A 134 6.98 -16.21 10.75
CA THR A 134 6.24 -16.17 12.02
C THR A 134 6.82 -15.17 13.03
N GLN A 135 8.09 -14.81 12.87
CA GLN A 135 8.81 -13.88 13.75
C GLN A 135 8.55 -12.41 13.43
N TYR A 136 7.95 -12.09 12.27
CA TYR A 136 7.81 -10.73 11.77
C TYR A 136 6.36 -10.37 11.48
N GLN A 137 5.84 -9.34 12.16
CA GLN A 137 4.45 -8.92 12.00
C GLN A 137 4.11 -8.58 10.54
N ALA A 138 4.97 -7.86 9.83
CA ALA A 138 4.77 -7.52 8.42
C ALA A 138 4.60 -8.76 7.52
N SER A 139 5.33 -9.84 7.81
CA SER A 139 5.23 -11.11 7.10
C SER A 139 3.95 -11.86 7.45
N ASN A 140 3.52 -11.82 8.72
CA ASN A 140 2.24 -12.36 9.16
C ASN A 140 1.07 -11.63 8.48
N ASP A 141 1.13 -10.29 8.40
CA ASP A 141 0.11 -9.47 7.76
C ASP A 141 0.01 -9.76 6.25
N LEU A 142 1.16 -9.89 5.56
CA LEU A 142 1.19 -10.28 4.15
C LEU A 142 0.64 -11.70 3.95
N PHE A 143 1.01 -12.64 4.83
CA PHE A 143 0.48 -14.00 4.81
C PHE A 143 -1.04 -13.99 4.96
N HIS A 144 -1.58 -13.20 5.89
CA HIS A 144 -3.02 -13.07 6.09
C HIS A 144 -3.74 -12.56 4.82
N VAL A 145 -3.18 -11.56 4.13
CA VAL A 145 -3.74 -11.07 2.85
C VAL A 145 -3.75 -12.20 1.79
N ILE A 146 -2.68 -12.99 1.71
CA ILE A 146 -2.61 -14.13 0.78
C ILE A 146 -3.62 -15.22 1.18
N GLU A 147 -3.76 -15.50 2.46
CA GLU A 147 -4.74 -16.46 2.99
C GLU A 147 -6.18 -16.05 2.64
N MET A 148 -6.52 -14.77 2.83
CA MET A 148 -7.82 -14.22 2.45
C MET A 148 -8.11 -14.41 0.97
N TYR A 149 -7.11 -14.15 0.11
CA TYR A 149 -7.21 -14.41 -1.33
C TYR A 149 -7.48 -15.89 -1.63
N LYS A 150 -6.72 -16.79 -0.99
CA LYS A 150 -6.80 -18.24 -1.25
C LYS A 150 -8.12 -18.83 -0.78
N ASN A 151 -8.61 -18.42 0.37
CA ASN A 151 -9.86 -18.91 0.95
C ASN A 151 -11.12 -18.28 0.32
N GLY A 152 -10.95 -17.33 -0.61
CA GLY A 152 -12.07 -16.57 -1.18
C GLY A 152 -12.83 -15.76 -0.14
N GLY A 153 -12.15 -15.43 0.99
CA GLY A 153 -12.76 -14.82 2.15
C GLY A 153 -13.17 -13.38 1.87
N VAL A 154 -14.38 -13.00 2.29
CA VAL A 154 -14.71 -11.60 2.51
C VAL A 154 -13.76 -11.10 3.61
N PRO A 155 -13.07 -9.98 3.39
CA PRO A 155 -11.99 -9.59 4.25
C PRO A 155 -12.51 -9.19 5.65
N VAL A 156 -12.12 -9.93 6.69
CA VAL A 156 -12.36 -9.54 8.08
C VAL A 156 -11.21 -8.63 8.48
N SER A 157 -11.49 -7.36 8.79
CA SER A 157 -10.44 -6.41 9.19
C SER A 157 -9.68 -6.99 10.39
N PRO A 158 -8.33 -7.04 10.36
CA PRO A 158 -7.57 -7.33 11.56
C PRO A 158 -7.87 -6.20 12.55
N GLN A 159 -8.72 -6.50 13.53
CA GLN A 159 -9.00 -5.60 14.63
C GLN A 159 -7.66 -5.23 15.27
N ASP A 160 -7.46 -3.94 15.47
CA ASP A 160 -6.29 -3.34 16.11
C ASP A 160 -6.12 -3.89 17.54
N GLN A 161 -5.58 -5.10 17.70
CA GLN A 161 -5.06 -5.60 18.97
C GLN A 161 -3.59 -5.19 19.08
N CYS A 162 -3.36 -3.87 19.05
CA CYS A 162 -2.21 -3.33 19.73
C CYS A 162 -2.67 -3.10 21.17
N GLU A 163 -2.64 -4.14 21.99
CA GLU A 163 -2.69 -3.96 23.44
C GLU A 163 -1.41 -3.23 23.82
N ILE A 164 -1.46 -1.90 23.76
CA ILE A 164 -0.49 -1.04 24.43
C ILE A 164 -0.50 -1.51 25.89
N PRO A 165 0.62 -1.97 26.46
CA PRO A 165 0.67 -2.27 27.89
C PRO A 165 0.25 -1.00 28.63
N ARG A 166 -0.93 -1.03 29.26
CA ARG A 166 -1.33 0.04 30.17
C ARG A 166 -0.29 0.07 31.28
N LEU A 167 0.58 1.07 31.26
CA LEU A 167 1.32 1.49 32.43
C LEU A 167 0.28 1.79 33.50
N VAL A 168 0.19 0.90 34.49
CA VAL A 168 -0.57 1.13 35.71
C VAL A 168 0.16 2.24 36.44
N THR A 169 -0.21 3.50 36.16
CA THR A 169 0.10 4.60 37.04
C THR A 169 -0.78 4.43 38.26
N THR A 170 -0.18 4.04 39.39
CA THR A 170 -0.78 4.13 40.71
C THR A 170 -1.21 5.57 40.94
N GLU A 171 -2.52 5.81 40.90
CA GLU A 171 -3.13 7.03 41.42
C GLU A 171 -2.90 7.07 42.93
N GLU A 172 -1.91 7.84 43.37
CA GLU A 172 -1.89 8.36 44.73
C GLU A 172 -2.67 9.67 44.75
N ILE A 173 -3.86 9.60 45.34
CA ILE A 173 -4.70 10.73 45.72
C ILE A 173 -4.02 11.46 46.88
N PHE A 174 -3.56 12.70 46.72
CA PHE A 174 -3.40 13.63 47.85
C PHE A 174 -3.70 15.10 47.48
N TYR A 175 -4.79 15.59 48.07
CA TYR A 175 -5.09 16.94 48.57
C TYR A 175 -4.80 18.19 47.71
N SER A 176 -5.90 18.87 47.36
CA SER A 176 -5.93 20.32 47.15
C SER A 176 -5.62 21.07 48.47
N PRO A 177 -4.91 22.19 48.37
CA PRO A 177 -5.36 23.39 49.05
C PRO A 177 -5.43 24.58 48.09
N ASP A 178 -6.48 25.37 48.26
CA ASP A 178 -6.60 26.74 47.76
C ASP A 178 -5.29 27.52 47.99
N ASN A 179 -4.83 28.22 46.96
CA ASN A 179 -4.16 29.51 47.15
C ASN A 179 -4.18 30.34 45.86
N ASN A 180 -4.87 31.47 45.96
CA ASN A 180 -4.70 32.63 45.11
C ASN A 180 -3.21 32.96 44.96
N TYR A 181 -2.70 32.91 43.73
CA TYR A 181 -1.52 33.69 43.33
C TYR A 181 -1.63 34.01 41.83
N ASP A 182 -2.08 35.23 41.56
CA ASP A 182 -1.78 35.99 40.35
C ASP A 182 -0.39 36.61 40.56
N PRO A 183 0.56 36.36 39.65
CA PRO A 183 1.16 37.51 38.98
C PRO A 183 1.48 37.25 37.50
N ASN A 184 0.97 38.13 36.64
CA ASN A 184 1.64 38.70 35.47
C ASN A 184 2.88 37.94 34.97
N PHE A 185 2.71 37.18 33.89
CA PHE A 185 3.79 36.71 33.02
C PHE A 185 3.58 37.26 31.61
N ASP A 186 3.60 38.60 31.51
CA ASP A 186 3.95 39.26 30.25
C ASP A 186 5.47 39.14 30.04
N ASN A 187 5.86 38.88 28.80
CA ASN A 187 7.22 38.71 28.26
C ASN A 187 7.79 37.28 28.25
N PHE A 188 7.39 36.53 27.23
CA PHE A 188 8.31 35.62 26.54
C PHE A 188 8.19 35.84 25.03
N GLU A 189 8.91 36.85 24.52
CA GLU A 189 9.22 36.95 23.10
C GLU A 189 10.20 35.81 22.76
N ILE A 190 9.78 34.93 21.85
CA ILE A 190 10.68 33.95 21.24
C ILE A 190 11.35 34.66 20.06
N ASP A 191 12.59 35.09 20.26
CA ASP A 191 13.43 35.66 19.21
C ASP A 191 13.91 34.55 18.26
N PHE A 192 13.48 34.64 17.00
CA PHE A 192 13.82 33.73 15.90
C PHE A 192 15.03 34.26 15.14
N THR A 193 16.21 34.31 15.76
CA THR A 193 17.47 34.51 15.04
C THR A 193 18.63 33.78 15.72
N ASP A 194 18.76 32.48 15.45
CA ASP A 194 20.07 31.81 15.50
C ASP A 194 20.14 30.74 14.39
N GLN A 195 20.47 31.21 13.19
CA GLN A 195 21.04 30.38 12.14
C GLN A 195 22.50 30.12 12.50
N ASN A 196 22.85 28.92 12.99
CA ASN A 196 24.14 28.22 12.77
C ASN A 196 24.34 27.04 13.74
N ILE A 197 23.50 25.99 13.67
CA ILE A 197 23.74 24.73 14.41
C ILE A 197 23.50 23.52 13.50
N PHE A 198 24.13 23.47 12.31
CA PHE A 198 24.14 22.22 11.53
C PHE A 198 25.41 21.98 10.71
N ASP A 199 26.54 22.59 11.09
CA ASP A 199 27.86 22.24 10.55
C ASP A 199 28.86 22.03 11.70
N GLN A 200 28.82 20.86 12.32
CA GLN A 200 29.96 20.20 12.99
C GLN A 200 29.53 18.89 13.66
N CYS A 201 29.48 17.81 12.89
CA CYS A 201 29.83 16.47 13.38
C CYS A 201 30.55 15.74 12.25
N LEU A 202 31.79 16.17 12.01
CA LEU A 202 32.81 15.38 11.36
C LEU A 202 33.24 14.25 12.33
N PHE A 203 33.15 13.01 11.85
CA PHE A 203 34.18 11.94 11.92
C PHE A 203 34.51 11.20 13.23
N LEU A 204 34.75 9.88 13.01
CA LEU A 204 35.51 8.87 13.79
C LEU A 204 34.71 8.22 14.94
N ASP A 205 34.69 6.89 15.14
CA ASP A 205 35.63 5.77 14.90
C ASP A 205 34.89 4.57 14.25
N GLU A 206 35.45 3.51 13.66
CA GLU A 206 36.74 2.80 13.78
C GLU A 206 36.93 1.92 12.51
#